data_AF-D3R1I6-F1
#
_entry.id   AF-D3R1I6-F1
#
_cell.length_a   1.000
_cell.length_b   1.000
_cell.length_c   1.000
_cell.angle_alpha   90.00
_cell.angle_beta   90.00
_cell.angle_gamma   90.00
#
_symmetry.space_group_name_H-M   'P 1'
#
loop_
_entity.id
_entity.type
_entity.pdbx_description
1 polymer ?
#
loop_
_entity_poly.entity_id
_entity_poly.type
_entity_poly.pdbx_seq_one_letter_code
_entity_poly.pdbx_strand_id
1 'polypeptide(L)'
;MKKVRLEVDLDEGWQQISLDAAARHHLCNVQRALSGEKVLLVDKSGRRFFSELGKNGCVKRMGDCLADTEPPYRVYLIQGMPKGDKWEFILQKGVELGATDFYPLNLQRSIARVKKEDLSKKVIRWNKIIAAAALQSGRTGCPIIHPVTDLKACVAELALLPNTLRVVAWEEERSLSLADAISDYRKHCGIPEHICIVIGPEGGLAADEIGVLKESGFQVVSLGRRILRTETAGIMALANLTYEFE
;
A
#
# COMPACT_ATOMS: atom_id res chain seq x y z
N MET A 1 -12.41 12.22 13.76
CA MET A 1 -13.72 12.06 13.09
C MET A 1 -13.93 10.59 12.79
N LYS A 2 -15.13 10.04 13.04
CA LYS A 2 -15.46 8.62 12.84
C LYS A 2 -15.63 8.32 11.35
N LYS A 3 -15.25 7.11 10.92
CA LYS A 3 -15.20 6.71 9.51
C LYS A 3 -15.87 5.35 9.31
N VAL A 4 -16.60 5.19 8.21
CA VAL A 4 -17.25 3.91 7.85
C VAL A 4 -17.09 3.66 6.35
N ARG A 5 -16.76 2.41 5.98
CA ARG A 5 -16.67 1.97 4.59
C ARG A 5 -17.89 1.13 4.23
N LEU A 6 -18.41 1.30 3.02
CA LEU A 6 -19.44 0.47 2.43
C LEU A 6 -18.83 -0.52 1.43
N GLU A 7 -19.47 -1.68 1.30
CA GLU A 7 -19.13 -2.70 0.29
C GLU A 7 -19.93 -2.52 -1.02
N VAL A 8 -20.61 -1.37 -1.17
CA VAL A 8 -21.38 -0.99 -2.37
C VAL A 8 -20.98 0.40 -2.86
N ASP A 9 -21.15 0.61 -4.16
CA ASP A 9 -20.99 1.93 -4.78
C ASP A 9 -22.27 2.76 -4.62
N LEU A 10 -22.11 4.07 -4.42
CA LEU A 10 -23.24 5.00 -4.27
C LEU A 10 -23.57 5.70 -5.59
N ASP A 11 -24.84 5.89 -5.91
CA ASP A 11 -25.23 6.66 -7.10
C ASP A 11 -24.82 8.14 -6.96
N GLU A 12 -24.52 8.84 -8.07
CA GLU A 12 -24.03 10.25 -8.04
C GLU A 12 -24.94 11.22 -7.28
N GLY A 13 -26.25 10.94 -7.21
CA GLY A 13 -27.26 11.75 -6.54
C GLY A 13 -27.70 11.26 -5.16
N TRP A 14 -27.05 10.23 -4.58
CA TRP A 14 -27.50 9.63 -3.32
C TRP A 14 -27.63 10.70 -2.21
N GLN A 15 -28.73 10.63 -1.45
CA GLN A 15 -29.00 11.56 -0.34
C GLN A 15 -28.93 10.87 1.02
N GLN A 16 -29.36 9.61 1.07
CA GLN A 16 -29.45 8.85 2.31
C GLN A 16 -29.35 7.36 2.02
N ILE A 17 -28.65 6.62 2.88
CA ILE A 17 -28.51 5.17 2.79
C ILE A 17 -28.56 4.53 4.16
N SER A 18 -29.11 3.31 4.25
CA SER A 18 -29.06 2.51 5.45
C SER A 18 -27.79 1.67 5.46
N LEU A 19 -26.99 1.78 6.52
CA LEU A 19 -25.79 0.96 6.68
C LEU A 19 -26.16 -0.52 6.83
N ASP A 20 -25.36 -1.39 6.21
CA ASP A 20 -25.46 -2.83 6.47
C ASP A 20 -25.12 -3.17 7.93
N ALA A 21 -25.34 -4.44 8.31
CA ALA A 21 -25.12 -4.87 9.69
C ALA A 21 -23.66 -4.69 10.15
N ALA A 22 -22.68 -4.89 9.28
CA ALA A 22 -21.26 -4.81 9.62
C ALA A 22 -20.82 -3.34 9.77
N ALA A 23 -21.15 -2.48 8.80
CA ALA A 23 -20.88 -1.05 8.81
C ALA A 23 -21.54 -0.36 10.00
N ARG A 24 -22.80 -0.72 10.29
CA ARG A 24 -23.54 -0.21 11.46
C ARG A 24 -22.90 -0.64 12.77
N HIS A 25 -22.52 -1.91 12.91
CA HIS A 25 -21.84 -2.40 14.12
C HIS A 25 -20.50 -1.69 14.33
N HIS A 26 -19.70 -1.55 13.27
CA HIS A 26 -18.43 -0.86 13.33
C HIS A 26 -18.59 0.62 13.75
N LEU A 27 -19.55 1.32 13.17
CA LEU A 27 -19.74 2.74 13.46
C LEU A 27 -20.38 2.97 14.86
N CYS A 28 -21.47 2.26 15.17
CA CYS A 28 -22.25 2.51 16.38
C CYS A 28 -21.72 1.77 17.62
N ASN A 29 -21.17 0.56 17.49
CA ASN A 29 -20.73 -0.24 18.63
C ASN A 29 -19.21 -0.14 18.86
N VAL A 30 -18.41 -0.22 17.79
CA VAL A 30 -16.95 -0.17 17.89
C VAL A 30 -16.46 1.26 18.04
N GLN A 31 -16.86 2.16 17.13
CA GLN A 31 -16.49 3.58 17.19
C GLN A 31 -17.42 4.42 18.08
N ARG A 32 -18.52 3.84 18.58
CA ARG A 32 -19.48 4.48 19.50
C ARG A 32 -20.03 5.79 18.93
N ALA A 33 -20.36 5.82 17.63
CA ALA A 33 -21.00 6.96 16.99
C ALA A 33 -22.41 7.20 17.52
N LEU A 34 -22.76 8.47 17.74
CA LEU A 34 -24.08 8.89 18.20
C LEU A 34 -24.89 9.49 17.05
N SER A 35 -26.22 9.42 17.16
CA SER A 35 -27.09 10.09 16.19
C SER A 35 -26.84 11.61 16.21
N GLY A 36 -26.83 12.23 15.03
CA GLY A 36 -26.49 13.63 14.82
C GLY A 36 -24.98 13.87 14.66
N GLU A 37 -24.11 12.87 14.86
CA GLU A 37 -22.68 13.05 14.66
C GLU A 37 -22.30 13.07 13.18
N LYS A 38 -21.35 13.95 12.85
CA LYS A 38 -20.69 13.99 11.55
C LYS A 38 -19.70 12.83 11.41
N VAL A 39 -19.86 12.06 10.35
CA VAL A 39 -19.04 10.89 9.99
C VAL A 39 -18.49 11.03 8.57
N LEU A 40 -17.41 10.30 8.29
CA LEU A 40 -16.89 10.15 6.93
C LEU A 40 -17.38 8.82 6.36
N LEU A 41 -18.22 8.88 5.33
CA LEU A 41 -18.66 7.72 4.57
C LEU A 41 -17.70 7.51 3.40
N VAL A 42 -17.23 6.28 3.22
CA VAL A 42 -16.41 5.86 2.07
C VAL A 42 -17.14 4.74 1.35
N ASP A 43 -17.42 4.89 0.06
CA ASP A 43 -18.07 3.83 -0.71
C ASP A 43 -17.06 2.77 -1.18
N LYS A 44 -17.54 1.77 -1.94
CA LYS A 44 -16.67 0.70 -2.45
C LYS A 44 -15.60 1.21 -3.40
N SER A 45 -15.93 2.13 -4.31
CA SER A 45 -14.99 2.80 -5.22
C SER A 45 -13.98 3.72 -4.54
N GLY A 46 -14.21 4.07 -3.27
CA GLY A 46 -13.32 4.94 -2.50
C GLY A 46 -13.74 6.39 -2.46
N ARG A 47 -14.89 6.75 -3.05
CA ARG A 47 -15.44 8.11 -2.96
C ARG A 47 -15.82 8.40 -1.52
N ARG A 48 -15.53 9.63 -1.10
CA ARG A 48 -15.65 10.05 0.30
C ARG A 48 -16.66 11.17 0.43
N PHE A 49 -17.53 11.06 1.41
CA PHE A 49 -18.56 12.04 1.68
C PHE A 49 -18.61 12.34 3.16
N PHE A 50 -18.68 13.62 3.52
CA PHE A 50 -19.18 13.94 4.86
C PHE A 50 -20.64 13.53 4.94
N SER A 51 -21.03 12.98 6.08
CA SER A 51 -22.39 12.51 6.31
C SER A 51 -22.79 12.70 7.76
N GLU A 52 -24.09 12.76 8.01
CA GLU A 52 -24.66 12.78 9.35
C GLU A 52 -25.23 11.40 9.68
N LEU A 53 -24.86 10.84 10.82
CA LEU A 53 -25.45 9.59 11.32
C LEU A 53 -26.84 9.87 11.90
N GLY A 54 -27.87 9.35 11.27
CA GLY A 54 -29.24 9.35 11.78
C GLY A 54 -29.55 8.15 12.69
N LYS A 55 -30.84 8.02 13.04
CA LYS A 55 -31.35 6.87 13.81
C LYS A 55 -31.22 5.57 13.01
N ASN A 56 -31.12 4.45 13.72
CA ASN A 56 -31.08 3.09 13.16
C ASN A 56 -29.93 2.83 12.16
N GLY A 57 -28.84 3.60 12.22
CA GLY A 57 -27.71 3.42 11.30
C GLY A 57 -27.97 3.96 9.89
N CYS A 58 -28.91 4.88 9.74
CA CYS A 58 -29.09 5.59 8.48
C CYS A 58 -28.08 6.73 8.39
N VAL A 59 -27.44 6.94 7.24
CA VAL A 59 -26.49 8.05 7.03
C VAL A 59 -26.99 8.96 5.92
N LYS A 60 -26.93 10.28 6.15
CA LYS A 60 -27.36 11.31 5.20
C LYS A 60 -26.16 12.08 4.66
N ARG A 61 -26.07 12.25 3.34
CA ARG A 61 -25.00 13.00 2.67
C ARG A 61 -24.98 14.46 3.13
N MET A 62 -23.77 15.00 3.31
CA MET A 62 -23.52 16.41 3.59
C MET A 62 -22.55 16.99 2.57
N GLY A 63 -23.08 17.70 1.58
CA GLY A 63 -22.27 18.36 0.53
C GLY A 63 -21.74 17.40 -0.53
N ASP A 64 -20.67 17.83 -1.21
CA ASP A 64 -20.12 17.13 -2.36
C ASP A 64 -19.12 16.01 -2.00
N CYS A 65 -18.77 15.22 -3.02
CA CYS A 65 -17.68 14.25 -2.89
C CYS A 65 -16.39 15.01 -2.55
N LEU A 66 -15.64 14.49 -1.58
CA LEU A 66 -14.33 15.04 -1.25
C LEU A 66 -13.34 14.74 -2.38
N ALA A 67 -12.34 15.61 -2.51
CA ALA A 67 -11.25 15.47 -3.48
C ALA A 67 -10.51 14.14 -3.34
N ASP A 68 -9.74 13.74 -4.35
CA ASP A 68 -8.87 12.58 -4.26
C ASP A 68 -7.70 12.83 -3.27
N THR A 69 -7.15 11.77 -2.69
CA THR A 69 -5.93 11.80 -1.86
C THR A 69 -4.82 10.94 -2.43
N GLU A 70 -5.05 10.24 -3.55
CA GLU A 70 -3.98 9.47 -4.18
C GLU A 70 -2.99 10.38 -4.92
N PRO A 71 -1.69 10.07 -4.86
CA PRO A 71 -0.71 10.73 -5.70
C PRO A 71 -0.94 10.42 -7.19
N PRO A 72 -0.39 11.24 -8.12
CA PRO A 72 -0.52 11.03 -9.56
C PRO A 72 0.33 9.86 -10.10
N TYR A 73 0.83 8.99 -9.24
CA TYR A 73 1.73 7.89 -9.56
C TYR A 73 1.40 6.64 -8.74
N ARG A 74 1.80 5.48 -9.25
CA ARG A 74 1.59 4.19 -8.58
C ARG A 74 2.86 3.69 -7.91
N VAL A 75 2.73 3.12 -6.71
CA VAL A 75 3.86 2.64 -5.92
C VAL A 75 3.72 1.14 -5.66
N TYR A 76 4.65 0.38 -6.23
CA TYR A 76 4.73 -1.07 -6.18
C TYR A 76 5.77 -1.46 -5.13
N LEU A 77 5.32 -1.93 -3.97
CA LEU A 77 6.21 -2.50 -2.95
C LEU A 77 6.38 -4.00 -3.21
N ILE A 78 7.55 -4.35 -3.74
CA ILE A 78 7.97 -5.73 -3.96
C ILE A 78 8.71 -6.20 -2.71
N GLN A 79 8.09 -7.08 -1.95
CA GLN A 79 8.55 -7.47 -0.62
C GLN A 79 8.90 -8.96 -0.57
N GLY A 80 10.15 -9.27 -0.27
CA GLY A 80 10.54 -10.60 0.17
C GLY A 80 9.80 -10.97 1.44
N MET A 81 9.08 -12.10 1.42
CA MET A 81 8.18 -12.49 2.51
C MET A 81 8.92 -12.57 3.85
N PRO A 82 8.57 -11.71 4.83
CA PRO A 82 9.19 -11.72 6.15
C PRO A 82 8.53 -12.75 7.06
N LYS A 83 9.13 -13.01 8.22
CA LYS A 83 8.54 -13.91 9.22
C LYS A 83 7.45 -13.25 10.05
N GLY A 84 6.44 -14.05 10.43
CA GLY A 84 5.44 -13.70 11.44
C GLY A 84 4.62 -12.46 11.07
N ASP A 85 4.32 -11.65 12.07
CA ASP A 85 3.39 -10.51 11.95
C ASP A 85 4.01 -9.29 11.25
N LYS A 86 5.30 -9.34 10.88
CA LYS A 86 5.99 -8.24 10.18
C LYS A 86 5.34 -7.90 8.85
N TRP A 87 4.83 -8.90 8.13
CA TRP A 87 4.16 -8.67 6.86
C TRP A 87 2.90 -7.81 7.04
N GLU A 88 2.12 -8.09 8.09
CA GLU A 88 0.92 -7.32 8.41
C GLU A 88 1.26 -5.86 8.77
N PHE A 89 2.36 -5.66 9.49
CA PHE A 89 2.88 -4.33 9.79
C PHE A 89 3.33 -3.58 8.53
N ILE A 90 4.04 -4.24 7.61
CA ILE A 90 4.45 -3.65 6.32
C ILE A 90 3.24 -3.30 5.47
N LEU A 91 2.22 -4.16 5.41
CA LEU A 91 0.98 -3.85 4.69
C LEU A 91 0.30 -2.62 5.26
N GLN A 92 0.10 -2.58 6.58
CA GLN A 92 -0.54 -1.45 7.25
C GLN A 92 0.22 -0.14 6.96
N LYS A 93 1.53 -0.12 7.20
CA LYS A 93 2.35 1.09 7.04
C LYS A 93 2.62 1.46 5.59
N GLY A 94 2.71 0.47 4.70
CA GLY A 94 2.82 0.72 3.28
C GLY A 94 1.57 1.42 2.73
N VAL A 95 0.39 1.00 3.17
CA VAL A 95 -0.87 1.66 2.78
C VAL A 95 -0.93 3.10 3.29
N GLU A 96 -0.51 3.34 4.53
CA GLU A 96 -0.42 4.69 5.10
C GLU A 96 0.57 5.59 4.33
N LEU A 97 1.62 5.01 3.74
CA LEU A 97 2.69 5.70 3.01
C LEU A 97 2.54 5.60 1.48
N GLY A 98 1.31 5.45 0.98
CA GLY A 98 1.02 5.60 -0.45
C GLY A 98 1.25 4.36 -1.33
N ALA A 99 1.72 3.22 -0.80
CA ALA A 99 1.87 1.99 -1.59
C ALA A 99 0.54 1.59 -2.24
N THR A 100 0.48 1.49 -3.56
CA THR A 100 -0.74 1.12 -4.31
C THR A 100 -0.82 -0.39 -4.54
N ASP A 101 0.33 -1.05 -4.61
CA ASP A 101 0.44 -2.47 -4.95
C ASP A 101 1.49 -3.15 -4.08
N PHE A 102 1.17 -4.34 -3.59
CA PHE A 102 2.05 -5.18 -2.78
C PHE A 102 2.33 -6.49 -3.52
N TYR A 103 3.60 -6.76 -3.83
CA TYR A 103 4.06 -7.99 -4.45
C TYR A 103 4.83 -8.83 -3.42
N PRO A 104 4.17 -9.80 -2.78
CA PRO A 104 4.85 -10.72 -1.87
C PRO A 104 5.67 -11.75 -2.68
N LEU A 105 6.97 -11.82 -2.43
CA LEU A 105 7.89 -12.73 -3.12
C LEU A 105 8.42 -13.84 -2.21
N ASN A 106 8.48 -15.04 -2.76
CA ASN A 106 9.25 -16.15 -2.19
C ASN A 106 10.71 -16.06 -2.69
N LEU A 107 11.54 -15.28 -2.00
CA LEU A 107 12.97 -15.11 -2.33
C LEU A 107 13.82 -16.25 -1.75
N GLN A 108 15.07 -16.39 -2.23
CA GLN A 108 15.95 -17.47 -1.82
C GLN A 108 16.19 -17.49 -0.31
N ARG A 109 16.42 -16.31 0.27
CA ARG A 109 16.70 -16.13 1.70
C ARG A 109 15.44 -15.82 2.53
N SER A 110 14.25 -15.98 1.95
CA SER A 110 12.99 -15.93 2.69
C SER A 110 12.80 -17.22 3.49
N ILE A 111 12.86 -17.12 4.81
CA ILE A 111 12.65 -18.27 5.69
C ILE A 111 11.15 -18.62 5.76
N ALA A 112 10.28 -17.60 5.70
CA ALA A 112 8.86 -17.80 5.56
C ALA A 112 8.50 -17.99 4.08
N ARG A 113 8.35 -19.24 3.65
CA ARG A 113 7.75 -19.54 2.34
C ARG A 113 6.25 -19.69 2.48
N VAL A 114 5.50 -18.94 1.68
CA VAL A 114 4.04 -19.08 1.67
C VAL A 114 3.67 -20.17 0.67
N LYS A 115 3.16 -21.29 1.18
CA LYS A 115 2.63 -22.40 0.37
C LYS A 115 1.25 -22.04 -0.19
N LYS A 116 0.92 -22.58 -1.37
CA LYS A 116 -0.34 -22.29 -2.05
C LYS A 116 -1.58 -22.67 -1.22
N GLU A 117 -1.50 -23.74 -0.42
CA GLU A 117 -2.60 -24.22 0.41
C GLU A 117 -3.05 -23.23 1.52
N ASP A 118 -2.14 -22.41 2.03
CA ASP A 118 -2.41 -21.47 3.15
C ASP A 118 -2.78 -20.05 2.69
N LEU A 119 -2.76 -19.79 1.37
CA LEU A 119 -2.89 -18.44 0.83
C LEU A 119 -4.29 -17.85 0.99
N SER A 120 -5.35 -18.64 0.81
CA SER A 120 -6.72 -18.10 0.76
C SER A 120 -7.13 -17.38 2.05
N LYS A 121 -6.88 -18.00 3.21
CA LYS A 121 -7.19 -17.40 4.53
C LYS A 121 -6.29 -16.20 4.82
N LYS A 122 -5.01 -16.27 4.47
CA LYS A 122 -4.06 -15.17 4.68
C LYS A 122 -4.40 -13.96 3.83
N VAL A 123 -4.72 -14.15 2.55
CA VAL A 123 -5.12 -13.08 1.63
C VAL A 123 -6.39 -12.37 2.12
N ILE A 124 -7.38 -13.09 2.65
CA ILE A 124 -8.57 -12.47 3.25
C ILE A 124 -8.17 -11.56 4.43
N ARG A 125 -7.27 -12.03 5.31
CA ARG A 125 -6.77 -11.24 6.44
C ARG A 125 -5.99 -10.02 5.99
N TRP A 126 -5.10 -10.17 5.00
CA TRP A 126 -4.29 -9.08 4.46
C TRP A 126 -5.15 -7.99 3.79
N ASN A 127 -6.15 -8.39 3.00
CA ASN A 127 -7.10 -7.43 2.42
C ASN A 127 -7.87 -6.65 3.51
N LYS A 128 -8.23 -7.29 4.63
CA LYS A 128 -8.85 -6.57 5.76
C LYS A 128 -7.90 -5.55 6.39
N ILE A 129 -6.62 -5.87 6.54
CA ILE A 129 -5.61 -4.95 7.05
C ILE A 129 -5.44 -3.76 6.10
N ILE A 130 -5.33 -4.03 4.79
CA ILE A 130 -5.20 -3.00 3.76
C ILE A 130 -6.41 -2.07 3.74
N ALA A 131 -7.63 -2.62 3.72
CA ALA A 131 -8.86 -1.83 3.71
C ALA A 131 -9.01 -0.99 4.99
N ALA A 132 -8.65 -1.54 6.15
CA ALA A 132 -8.66 -0.81 7.41
C ALA A 132 -7.62 0.33 7.42
N ALA A 133 -6.41 0.08 6.92
CA ALA A 133 -5.36 1.07 6.81
C ALA A 133 -5.75 2.19 5.83
N ALA A 134 -6.30 1.86 4.66
CA ALA A 134 -6.75 2.82 3.66
C ALA A 134 -7.87 3.72 4.23
N LEU A 135 -8.84 3.12 4.94
CA LEU A 135 -9.88 3.89 5.63
C LEU A 135 -9.27 4.82 6.70
N GLN A 136 -8.31 4.33 7.48
CA GLN A 136 -7.68 5.08 8.57
C GLN A 136 -6.84 6.25 8.04
N SER A 137 -5.99 6.02 7.03
CA SER A 137 -5.19 7.07 6.38
C SER A 137 -6.03 8.00 5.51
N GLY A 138 -7.26 7.60 5.19
CA GLY A 138 -8.18 8.40 4.41
C GLY A 138 -7.98 8.27 2.91
N ARG A 139 -7.28 7.23 2.45
CA ARG A 139 -7.13 6.94 1.03
C ARG A 139 -8.46 6.66 0.35
N THR A 140 -8.58 7.15 -0.86
CA THR A 140 -9.66 6.87 -1.80
C THR A 140 -9.37 5.54 -2.50
N GLY A 141 -8.15 5.31 -2.96
CA GLY A 141 -7.72 4.02 -3.50
C GLY A 141 -7.62 2.95 -2.41
N CYS A 142 -8.03 1.72 -2.73
CA CYS A 142 -7.72 0.55 -1.91
C CYS A 142 -6.53 -0.19 -2.55
N PRO A 143 -5.36 -0.27 -1.88
CA PRO A 143 -4.20 -0.96 -2.44
C PRO A 143 -4.47 -2.44 -2.73
N ILE A 144 -3.73 -2.98 -3.69
CA ILE A 144 -3.87 -4.35 -4.16
C ILE A 144 -2.75 -5.21 -3.57
N ILE A 145 -3.09 -6.39 -3.07
CA ILE A 145 -2.11 -7.43 -2.76
C ILE A 145 -2.14 -8.50 -3.84
N HIS A 146 -1.01 -8.65 -4.53
CA HIS A 146 -0.85 -9.61 -5.61
C HIS A 146 -0.61 -11.03 -5.10
N PRO A 147 -0.90 -12.07 -5.91
CA PRO A 147 -0.55 -13.44 -5.56
C PRO A 147 0.95 -13.59 -5.27
N VAL A 148 1.28 -14.46 -4.31
CA VAL A 148 2.68 -14.77 -4.02
C VAL A 148 3.33 -15.40 -5.24
N THR A 149 4.43 -14.80 -5.70
CA THR A 149 5.14 -15.21 -6.92
C THR A 149 6.66 -15.24 -6.69
N ASP A 150 7.42 -15.61 -7.72
CA ASP A 150 8.88 -15.53 -7.74
C ASP A 150 9.37 -14.20 -8.36
N LEU A 151 10.66 -13.92 -8.15
CA LEU A 151 11.28 -12.67 -8.59
C LEU A 151 11.20 -12.49 -10.12
N LYS A 152 11.44 -13.55 -10.90
CA LYS A 152 11.51 -13.45 -12.36
C LYS A 152 10.15 -13.14 -12.96
N ALA A 153 9.10 -13.81 -12.49
CA ALA A 153 7.73 -13.56 -12.91
C ALA A 153 7.28 -12.13 -12.58
N CYS A 154 7.55 -11.67 -11.35
CA CYS A 154 7.23 -10.31 -10.92
C CYS A 154 7.95 -9.25 -11.76
N VAL A 155 9.24 -9.41 -12.00
CA VAL A 155 10.03 -8.44 -12.75
C VAL A 155 9.64 -8.42 -14.23
N ALA A 156 9.31 -9.57 -14.83
CA ALA A 156 8.80 -9.62 -16.20
C ALA A 156 7.48 -8.84 -16.38
N GLU A 157 6.59 -8.90 -15.39
CA GLU A 157 5.35 -8.13 -15.38
C GLU A 157 5.62 -6.62 -15.26
N LEU A 158 6.48 -6.21 -14.31
CA LEU A 158 6.78 -4.79 -14.04
C LEU A 158 7.69 -4.14 -15.10
N ALA A 159 8.38 -4.92 -15.92
CA ALA A 159 9.22 -4.42 -17.01
C ALA A 159 8.40 -3.70 -18.10
N LEU A 160 7.11 -4.00 -18.21
CA LEU A 160 6.21 -3.41 -19.22
C LEU A 160 5.73 -1.99 -18.85
N LEU A 161 5.98 -1.55 -17.62
CA LEU A 161 5.54 -0.24 -17.15
C LEU A 161 6.41 0.89 -17.77
N PRO A 162 5.81 1.89 -18.44
CA PRO A 162 6.54 3.07 -18.93
C PRO A 162 6.91 3.99 -17.77
N ASN A 163 7.78 4.98 -18.01
CA ASN A 163 8.13 6.06 -17.07
C ASN A 163 8.20 5.62 -15.58
N THR A 164 9.01 4.58 -15.34
CA THR A 164 9.07 3.91 -14.04
C THR A 164 10.41 4.13 -13.35
N LEU A 165 10.38 4.63 -12.12
CA LEU A 165 11.53 4.59 -11.21
C LEU A 165 11.64 3.18 -10.61
N ARG A 166 12.74 2.47 -10.89
CA ARG A 166 12.98 1.10 -10.43
C ARG A 166 14.17 1.08 -9.47
N VAL A 167 13.92 0.79 -8.19
CA VAL A 167 14.96 0.77 -7.16
C VAL A 167 14.90 -0.52 -6.33
N VAL A 168 16.07 -1.04 -5.97
CA VAL A 168 16.20 -2.15 -5.01
C VAL A 168 17.10 -1.71 -3.88
N ALA A 169 16.61 -1.83 -2.64
CA ALA A 169 17.42 -1.57 -1.46
C ALA A 169 18.28 -2.79 -1.14
N TRP A 170 19.60 -2.61 -1.10
CA TRP A 170 20.54 -3.69 -0.78
C TRP A 170 21.55 -3.26 0.28
N GLU A 171 21.75 -4.09 1.30
CA GLU A 171 22.61 -3.77 2.44
C GLU A 171 24.11 -3.67 2.10
N GLU A 172 24.53 -4.25 0.99
CA GLU A 172 25.92 -4.20 0.50
C GLU A 172 26.19 -2.97 -0.40
N GLU A 173 25.15 -2.25 -0.83
CA GLU A 173 25.32 -1.01 -1.61
C GLU A 173 25.79 0.16 -0.72
N ARG A 174 26.76 0.92 -1.21
CA ARG A 174 27.43 2.01 -0.47
C ARG A 174 27.66 3.28 -1.28
N SER A 175 27.54 3.21 -2.61
CA SER A 175 27.89 4.27 -3.55
C SER A 175 26.69 5.14 -3.92
N LEU A 176 25.55 4.51 -4.20
CA LEU A 176 24.31 5.21 -4.60
C LEU A 176 23.32 5.19 -3.43
N SER A 177 22.86 6.36 -3.00
CA SER A 177 21.77 6.44 -2.03
C SER A 177 20.40 6.47 -2.74
N LEU A 178 19.35 6.08 -2.01
CA LEU A 178 17.98 6.22 -2.54
C LEU A 178 17.66 7.67 -2.92
N ALA A 179 18.11 8.64 -2.12
CA ALA A 179 17.89 10.07 -2.38
C ALA A 179 18.56 10.51 -3.69
N ASP A 180 19.80 10.07 -3.94
CA ASP A 180 20.51 10.39 -5.18
C ASP A 180 19.82 9.78 -6.41
N ALA A 181 19.35 8.52 -6.30
CA ALA A 181 18.61 7.85 -7.37
C ALA A 181 17.29 8.58 -7.69
N ILE A 182 16.53 8.99 -6.67
CA ILE A 182 15.30 9.78 -6.84
C ILE A 182 15.60 11.13 -7.49
N SER A 183 16.62 11.84 -6.99
CA SER A 183 17.01 13.15 -7.51
C SER A 183 17.46 13.06 -8.98
N ASP A 184 18.24 12.04 -9.33
CA ASP A 184 18.71 11.83 -10.70
C ASP A 184 17.54 11.52 -11.64
N TYR A 185 16.63 10.63 -11.23
CA TYR A 185 15.41 10.33 -12.00
C TYR A 185 14.57 11.59 -12.22
N ARG A 186 14.28 12.32 -11.15
CA ARG A 186 13.44 13.53 -11.21
C ARG A 186 14.01 14.58 -12.15
N LYS A 187 15.33 14.75 -12.15
CA LYS A 187 16.04 15.70 -13.01
C LYS A 187 15.89 15.36 -14.50
N HIS A 188 15.89 14.08 -14.87
CA HIS A 188 15.87 13.65 -16.27
C HIS A 188 14.49 13.26 -16.79
N CYS A 189 13.61 12.76 -15.93
CA CYS A 189 12.32 12.18 -16.29
C CYS A 189 11.11 12.87 -15.62
N GLY A 190 11.33 13.75 -14.64
CA GLY A 190 10.25 14.41 -13.91
C GLY A 190 9.58 13.49 -12.87
N ILE A 191 8.26 13.61 -12.71
CA ILE A 191 7.49 12.75 -11.80
C ILE A 191 7.23 11.41 -12.51
N PRO A 192 7.61 10.26 -11.90
CA PRO A 192 7.33 8.95 -12.48
C PRO A 192 5.82 8.66 -12.54
N GLU A 193 5.38 7.87 -13.50
CA GLU A 193 4.03 7.28 -13.47
C GLU A 193 3.97 6.07 -12.53
N HIS A 194 5.11 5.37 -12.40
CA HIS A 194 5.23 4.15 -11.62
C HIS A 194 6.53 4.15 -10.81
N ILE A 195 6.48 3.63 -9.59
CA ILE A 195 7.65 3.48 -8.72
C ILE A 195 7.69 2.04 -8.21
N CYS A 196 8.73 1.29 -8.58
CA CYS A 196 8.95 -0.08 -8.13
C CYS A 196 10.08 -0.11 -7.10
N ILE A 197 9.79 -0.63 -5.91
CA ILE A 197 10.74 -0.73 -4.81
C ILE A 197 10.86 -2.18 -4.36
N VAL A 198 12.06 -2.74 -4.43
CA VAL A 198 12.31 -4.10 -3.95
C VAL A 198 13.01 -4.05 -2.59
N ILE A 199 12.41 -4.75 -1.62
CA ILE A 199 12.92 -4.93 -0.26
C ILE A 199 13.06 -6.43 0.03
N GLY A 200 14.27 -6.86 0.41
CA GLY A 200 14.54 -8.24 0.79
C GLY A 200 13.89 -8.67 2.12
N PRO A 201 13.83 -9.98 2.41
CA PRO A 201 13.42 -10.53 3.70
C PRO A 201 14.52 -10.30 4.76
N GLU A 202 14.38 -10.86 5.96
CA GLU A 202 15.41 -10.72 7.01
C GLU A 202 16.79 -11.26 6.61
N GLY A 203 16.86 -12.23 5.69
CA GLY A 203 18.11 -12.77 5.17
C GLY A 203 18.78 -11.92 4.08
N GLY A 204 18.18 -10.79 3.71
CA GLY A 204 18.65 -9.96 2.60
C GLY A 204 18.35 -10.58 1.23
N LEU A 205 18.83 -9.90 0.19
CA LEU A 205 18.78 -10.38 -1.19
C LEU A 205 20.08 -11.12 -1.53
N ALA A 206 19.98 -12.20 -2.30
CA ALA A 206 21.14 -12.88 -2.84
C ALA A 206 21.76 -12.11 -4.03
N ALA A 207 23.06 -12.28 -4.26
CA ALA A 207 23.77 -11.52 -5.30
C ALA A 207 23.25 -11.82 -6.72
N ASP A 208 22.77 -13.04 -6.97
CA ASP A 208 22.11 -13.43 -8.22
C ASP A 208 20.74 -12.77 -8.38
N GLU A 209 19.95 -12.64 -7.30
CA GLU A 209 18.70 -11.87 -7.29
C GLU A 209 18.94 -10.38 -7.62
N ILE A 210 20.01 -9.80 -7.07
CA ILE A 210 20.46 -8.44 -7.42
C ILE A 210 20.87 -8.36 -8.90
N GLY A 211 21.55 -9.38 -9.42
CA GLY A 211 21.90 -9.48 -10.84
C GLY A 211 20.66 -9.41 -11.75
N VAL A 212 19.64 -10.23 -11.46
CA VAL A 212 18.37 -10.25 -12.21
C VAL A 212 17.67 -8.87 -12.17
N LEU A 213 17.69 -8.21 -11.02
CA LEU A 213 17.08 -6.88 -10.86
C LEU A 213 17.83 -5.82 -11.67
N LYS A 214 19.17 -5.83 -11.64
CA LYS A 214 20.00 -4.92 -12.45
C LYS A 214 19.75 -5.11 -13.95
N GLU A 215 19.72 -6.36 -14.42
CA GLU A 215 19.43 -6.69 -15.82
C GLU A 215 18.04 -6.20 -16.27
N SER A 216 17.12 -6.04 -15.31
CA SER A 216 15.76 -5.55 -15.54
C SER A 216 15.60 -4.06 -15.26
N GLY A 217 16.71 -3.33 -15.16
CA GLY A 217 16.73 -1.86 -15.04
C GLY A 217 16.51 -1.32 -13.63
N PHE A 218 16.58 -2.16 -12.59
CA PHE A 218 16.57 -1.66 -11.21
C PHE A 218 17.91 -1.06 -10.82
N GLN A 219 17.88 0.16 -10.29
CA GLN A 219 19.02 0.76 -9.63
C GLN A 219 19.19 0.18 -8.23
N VAL A 220 20.38 -0.29 -7.91
CA VAL A 220 20.70 -0.76 -6.56
C VAL A 220 21.06 0.44 -5.71
N VAL A 221 20.37 0.59 -4.58
CA VAL A 221 20.50 1.76 -3.71
C VAL A 221 20.72 1.35 -2.26
N SER A 222 21.38 2.24 -1.53
CA SER A 222 21.50 2.16 -0.07
C SER A 222 20.41 3.00 0.62
N LEU A 223 19.96 2.55 1.80
CA LEU A 223 19.07 3.30 2.69
C LEU A 223 19.85 3.95 3.86
N GLY A 224 21.09 4.34 3.57
CA GLY A 224 22.04 4.88 4.54
C GLY A 224 23.03 3.84 5.07
N ARG A 225 23.79 4.24 6.09
CA ARG A 225 24.97 3.46 6.56
C ARG A 225 24.62 2.28 7.46
N ARG A 226 23.44 2.29 8.10
CA ARG A 226 23.01 1.29 9.07
C ARG A 226 22.20 0.20 8.37
N ILE A 227 22.35 -1.03 8.84
CA ILE A 227 21.49 -2.14 8.42
C ILE A 227 20.12 -1.95 9.07
N LEU A 228 19.09 -1.81 8.25
CA LEU A 228 17.70 -1.68 8.68
C LEU A 228 17.05 -3.06 8.74
N ARG A 229 16.05 -3.23 9.62
CA ARG A 229 15.18 -4.40 9.53
C ARG A 229 14.32 -4.30 8.27
N THR A 230 13.91 -5.44 7.72
CA THR A 230 13.11 -5.52 6.50
C THR A 230 11.87 -4.62 6.55
N GLU A 231 11.14 -4.63 7.67
CA GLU A 231 9.95 -3.78 7.84
C GLU A 231 10.28 -2.28 7.88
N THR A 232 11.43 -1.93 8.48
CA THR A 232 11.90 -0.54 8.55
C THR A 232 12.42 -0.05 7.21
N ALA A 233 13.08 -0.92 6.44
CA ALA A 233 13.60 -0.59 5.12
C ALA A 233 12.48 -0.21 4.15
N GLY A 234 11.40 -1.00 4.10
CA GLY A 234 10.23 -0.68 3.27
C GLY A 234 9.54 0.62 3.68
N ILE A 235 9.33 0.82 4.98
CA ILE A 235 8.74 2.06 5.52
C ILE A 235 9.61 3.28 5.19
N MET A 236 10.93 3.18 5.40
CA MET A 236 11.85 4.28 5.11
C MET A 236 11.85 4.61 3.62
N ALA A 237 11.89 3.61 2.74
CA ALA A 237 11.88 3.84 1.29
C ALA A 237 10.60 4.55 0.86
N LEU A 238 9.43 4.07 1.30
CA LEU A 238 8.14 4.70 1.00
C LEU A 238 8.06 6.13 1.54
N ALA A 239 8.45 6.36 2.79
CA ALA A 239 8.43 7.69 3.39
C ALA A 239 9.31 8.70 2.64
N ASN A 240 10.47 8.28 2.14
CA ASN A 240 11.34 9.16 1.33
C ASN A 240 10.71 9.45 -0.04
N LEU A 241 10.05 8.48 -0.67
CA LEU A 241 9.37 8.71 -1.94
C LEU A 241 8.17 9.64 -1.79
N THR A 242 7.35 9.45 -0.77
CA THR A 242 6.27 10.38 -0.42
C THR A 242 6.84 11.77 -0.19
N TYR A 243 7.90 11.92 0.62
CA TYR A 243 8.50 13.23 0.89
C TYR A 243 9.05 13.93 -0.36
N GLU A 244 9.59 13.18 -1.33
CA GLU A 244 10.20 13.76 -2.53
C GLU A 244 9.17 14.10 -3.63
N PHE A 245 8.09 13.32 -3.75
CA PHE A 245 7.13 13.43 -4.85
C PHE A 245 5.75 13.99 -4.47
N GLU A 246 5.40 14.10 -3.19
CA GLU A 246 4.17 14.76 -2.68
C GLU A 246 4.50 16.02 -1.86
#